data_AF-A0AAT9STB7-F1
#
_entry.id   AF-A0AAT9STB7-F1
#
_cell.length_a   1.000
_cell.length_b   1.000
_cell.length_c   1.000
_cell.angle_alpha   90.00
_cell.angle_beta   90.00
_cell.angle_gamma   90.00
#
_symmetry.space_group_name_H-M   'P 1'
#
loop_
_entity.id
_entity.type
_entity.pdbx_description
1 polymer ?
#
loop_
_entity_poly.entity_id
_entity_poly.type
_entity_poly.pdbx_seq_one_letter_code
_entity_poly.pdbx_strand_id
1 'polypeptide(L)'
;MDRIAGWAVANPSAAASIASAIIAASVALIVFTITQMIARKREATQLLMPKLEQVYLLLNELSEHNARMFKLYHLALEGDVEAQKKLNEIDDLTHYGLDRAKKIIMHIRLYFPALSRVHQILFNAERHLNMLRYQVNSDDTVDSEALLMASGNVGHLLQLMESEIINNRDILLKTNWLPRWYRAVTQEQIDNPSPRPEGPYIHKAQPSKGK
;
A
#
# COMPACT_ATOMS: atom_id res chain seq x y z
N MET A 1 5.10 -58.07 -17.20
CA MET A 1 4.06 -57.26 -17.87
C MET A 1 3.18 -58.11 -18.79
N ASP A 2 3.69 -59.23 -19.31
CA ASP A 2 2.99 -60.14 -20.24
C ASP A 2 1.69 -60.75 -19.71
N ARG A 3 1.55 -60.95 -18.39
CA ARG A 3 0.30 -61.47 -17.79
C ARG A 3 -0.85 -60.46 -17.84
N ILE A 4 -0.56 -59.18 -17.71
CA ILE A 4 -1.57 -58.11 -17.75
C ILE A 4 -1.98 -57.84 -19.20
N ALA A 5 -1.00 -57.81 -20.11
CA ALA A 5 -1.25 -57.70 -21.54
C ALA A 5 -2.06 -58.90 -22.07
N GLY A 6 -1.68 -60.14 -21.69
CA GLY A 6 -2.41 -61.35 -22.06
C GLY A 6 -3.84 -61.40 -21.50
N TRP A 7 -4.05 -60.94 -20.25
CA TRP A 7 -5.39 -60.84 -19.67
C TRP A 7 -6.28 -59.81 -20.40
N ALA A 8 -5.71 -58.65 -20.75
CA ALA A 8 -6.43 -57.59 -21.43
C ALA A 8 -6.86 -58.00 -22.85
N VAL A 9 -6.01 -58.74 -23.58
CA VAL A 9 -6.36 -59.32 -24.88
C VAL A 9 -7.46 -60.37 -24.75
N ALA A 10 -7.44 -61.17 -23.68
CA ALA A 10 -8.46 -62.19 -23.43
C ALA A 10 -9.81 -61.60 -22.97
N ASN A 11 -9.83 -60.39 -22.40
CA ASN A 11 -11.03 -59.77 -21.81
C ASN A 11 -11.18 -58.29 -22.23
N PRO A 12 -11.42 -58.00 -23.53
CA PRO A 12 -11.40 -56.64 -24.05
C PRO A 12 -12.47 -55.72 -23.44
N SER A 13 -13.65 -56.26 -23.11
CA SER A 13 -14.73 -55.48 -22.46
C SER A 13 -14.36 -55.06 -21.04
N ALA A 14 -13.79 -55.96 -20.24
CA ALA A 14 -13.34 -55.65 -18.88
C ALA A 14 -12.14 -54.69 -18.91
N ALA A 15 -11.20 -54.88 -19.85
CA ALA A 15 -10.08 -53.96 -20.04
C ALA A 15 -10.54 -52.53 -20.42
N ALA A 16 -11.53 -52.42 -21.32
CA ALA A 16 -12.12 -51.13 -21.69
C ALA A 16 -12.83 -50.45 -20.50
N SER A 17 -13.55 -51.24 -19.68
CA SER A 17 -14.21 -50.73 -18.46
C SER A 17 -13.19 -50.21 -17.44
N ILE A 18 -12.10 -50.94 -17.19
CA ILE A 18 -11.02 -50.50 -16.30
C ILE A 18 -10.35 -49.23 -16.84
N ALA A 19 -10.03 -49.18 -18.14
CA ALA A 19 -9.44 -48.00 -18.76
C ALA A 19 -10.36 -46.77 -18.62
N SER A 20 -11.66 -46.94 -18.85
CA SER A 20 -12.66 -45.88 -18.66
C SER A 20 -12.73 -45.42 -17.20
N ALA A 21 -12.71 -46.35 -16.24
CA ALA A 21 -12.69 -46.03 -14.81
C ALA A 21 -11.42 -45.25 -14.40
N ILE A 22 -10.25 -45.61 -14.93
CA ILE A 22 -9.00 -44.88 -14.68
C ILE A 22 -9.06 -43.46 -15.24
N ILE A 23 -9.58 -43.29 -16.47
CA ILE A 23 -9.76 -41.98 -17.09
C ILE A 23 -10.73 -41.13 -16.24
N ALA A 24 -11.87 -41.69 -15.85
CA ALA A 24 -12.86 -41.01 -15.03
C ALA A 24 -12.29 -40.60 -13.66
N ALA A 25 -11.56 -41.49 -12.99
CA ALA A 25 -10.89 -41.20 -11.73
C ALA A 25 -9.83 -40.09 -11.87
N SER A 26 -9.05 -40.11 -12.96
CA SER A 26 -8.05 -39.08 -13.25
C SER A 26 -8.69 -37.71 -13.49
N VAL A 27 -9.76 -37.66 -14.29
CA VAL A 27 -10.54 -36.44 -14.53
C VAL A 27 -11.12 -35.91 -13.22
N ALA A 28 -11.72 -36.77 -12.40
CA ALA A 28 -12.28 -36.39 -11.11
C ALA A 28 -11.20 -35.82 -10.17
N LEU A 29 -10.02 -36.42 -10.13
CA LEU A 29 -8.90 -35.94 -9.31
C LEU A 29 -8.39 -34.57 -9.79
N ILE A 30 -8.28 -34.38 -11.11
CA ILE A 30 -7.90 -33.10 -11.70
C ILE A 30 -8.93 -32.02 -11.35
N VAL A 31 -10.23 -32.29 -11.59
CA VAL A 31 -11.32 -31.36 -11.28
C VAL A 31 -11.32 -31.01 -9.79
N PHE A 32 -11.25 -32.01 -8.92
CA PHE A 32 -11.18 -31.80 -7.47
C PHE A 32 -10.00 -30.89 -7.08
N THR A 33 -8.82 -31.15 -7.62
CA THR A 33 -7.61 -30.35 -7.34
C THR A 33 -7.78 -28.90 -7.80
N ILE A 34 -8.32 -28.68 -9.00
CA ILE A 34 -8.60 -27.35 -9.53
C ILE A 34 -9.64 -26.62 -8.67
N THR A 35 -10.75 -27.28 -8.32
CA THR A 35 -11.80 -26.72 -7.48
C THR A 35 -11.26 -26.32 -6.10
N GLN A 36 -10.47 -27.18 -5.47
CA GLN A 36 -9.84 -26.88 -4.18
C GLN A 36 -8.87 -25.71 -4.27
N MET A 37 -8.08 -25.63 -5.34
CA MET A 37 -7.19 -24.50 -5.58
C MET A 37 -7.97 -23.18 -5.74
N ILE A 38 -9.06 -23.19 -6.51
CA ILE A 38 -9.91 -22.00 -6.71
C ILE A 38 -10.59 -21.59 -5.40
N ALA A 39 -11.11 -22.54 -4.63
CA ALA A 39 -11.75 -22.27 -3.34
C ALA A 39 -10.78 -21.59 -2.35
N ARG A 40 -9.57 -22.14 -2.18
CA ARG A 40 -8.54 -21.55 -1.33
C ARG A 40 -8.13 -20.15 -1.76
N LYS A 41 -8.02 -19.92 -3.08
CA LYS A 41 -7.74 -18.57 -3.62
C LYS A 41 -8.86 -17.60 -3.28
N ARG A 42 -10.12 -17.99 -3.46
CA ARG A 42 -11.28 -17.16 -3.15
C ARG A 42 -11.32 -16.78 -1.67
N GLU A 43 -11.10 -17.74 -0.76
CA GLU A 43 -11.03 -17.49 0.68
C GLU A 43 -9.89 -16.53 1.04
N ALA A 44 -8.70 -16.73 0.47
CA ALA A 44 -7.56 -15.84 0.69
C ALA A 44 -7.86 -14.41 0.21
N THR A 45 -8.45 -14.26 -0.98
CA THR A 45 -8.83 -12.94 -1.49
C THR A 45 -9.92 -12.29 -0.66
N GLN A 46 -10.92 -13.03 -0.19
CA GLN A 46 -11.98 -12.50 0.69
C GLN A 46 -11.42 -11.99 2.02
N LEU A 47 -10.37 -12.61 2.54
CA LEU A 47 -9.68 -12.15 3.74
C LEU A 47 -8.78 -10.94 3.47
N LEU A 48 -8.00 -10.97 2.38
CA LEU A 48 -6.95 -9.98 2.09
C LEU A 48 -7.49 -8.70 1.47
N MET A 49 -8.53 -8.77 0.62
CA MET A 49 -9.12 -7.59 -0.05
C MET A 49 -9.51 -6.49 0.95
N PRO A 50 -10.33 -6.73 1.99
CA PRO A 50 -10.71 -5.68 2.93
C PRO A 50 -9.52 -5.13 3.72
N LYS A 51 -8.46 -5.93 3.93
CA LYS A 51 -7.24 -5.45 4.59
C LYS A 51 -6.42 -4.55 3.68
N LEU A 52 -6.35 -4.87 2.39
CA LEU A 52 -5.64 -4.03 1.41
C LEU A 52 -6.37 -2.71 1.21
N GLU A 53 -7.69 -2.74 1.12
CA GLU A 53 -8.55 -1.54 1.09
C GLU A 53 -8.35 -0.69 2.35
N GLN A 54 -8.29 -1.32 3.52
CA GLN A 54 -8.05 -0.60 4.76
C GLN A 54 -6.67 0.08 4.79
N VAL A 55 -5.61 -0.57 4.28
CA VAL A 55 -4.30 0.06 4.13
C VAL A 55 -4.39 1.27 3.19
N TYR A 56 -5.06 1.10 2.04
CA TYR A 56 -5.22 2.17 1.06
C TYR A 56 -5.96 3.40 1.65
N LEU A 57 -7.07 3.16 2.36
CA LEU A 57 -7.81 4.23 3.05
C LEU A 57 -6.96 4.94 4.10
N LEU A 58 -6.21 4.19 4.91
CA LEU A 58 -5.32 4.77 5.92
C LEU A 58 -4.20 5.63 5.30
N LEU A 59 -3.67 5.25 4.13
CA LEU A 59 -2.68 6.05 3.40
C LEU A 59 -3.29 7.35 2.87
N ASN A 60 -4.52 7.31 2.37
CA ASN A 60 -5.24 8.51 1.94
C ASN A 60 -5.53 9.44 3.12
N GLU A 61 -5.99 8.89 4.25
CA GLU A 61 -6.17 9.65 5.48
C GLU A 61 -4.86 10.29 5.97
N LEU A 62 -3.74 9.57 5.86
CA LEU A 62 -2.41 10.09 6.22
C LEU A 62 -1.96 11.21 5.26
N SER A 63 -2.22 11.06 3.96
CA SER A 63 -1.95 12.09 2.94
C SER A 63 -2.73 13.37 3.20
N GLU A 64 -4.03 13.24 3.44
CA GLU A 64 -4.91 14.37 3.77
C GLU A 64 -4.47 15.06 5.07
N HIS A 65 -4.17 14.28 6.10
CA HIS A 65 -3.67 14.82 7.36
C HIS A 65 -2.35 15.54 7.18
N ASN A 66 -1.41 14.99 6.41
CA ASN A 66 -0.14 15.63 6.11
C ASN A 66 -0.33 17.01 5.45
N ALA A 67 -1.21 17.09 4.45
CA ALA A 67 -1.52 18.35 3.77
C ALA A 67 -2.18 19.39 4.72
N ARG A 68 -3.14 18.95 5.54
CA ARG A 68 -3.83 19.81 6.52
C ARG A 68 -2.86 20.34 7.57
N MET A 69 -2.04 19.47 8.16
CA MET A 69 -1.05 19.86 9.17
C MET A 69 0.02 20.77 8.58
N PHE A 70 0.52 20.47 7.38
CA PHE A 70 1.47 21.36 6.70
C PHE A 70 0.91 22.78 6.55
N LYS A 71 -0.35 22.91 6.09
CA LYS A 71 -1.00 24.22 5.99
C LYS A 71 -1.06 24.95 7.34
N LEU A 72 -1.47 24.26 8.40
CA LEU A 72 -1.55 24.85 9.74
C LEU A 72 -0.18 25.31 10.25
N TYR A 73 0.84 24.47 10.10
CA TYR A 73 2.20 24.80 10.50
C TYR A 73 2.81 25.94 9.70
N HIS A 74 2.57 25.97 8.39
CA HIS A 74 3.02 27.06 7.54
C HIS A 74 2.40 28.40 7.97
N LEU A 75 1.09 28.44 8.23
CA LEU A 75 0.41 29.64 8.74
C LEU A 75 0.92 30.05 10.12
N ALA A 76 1.17 29.08 11.02
CA ALA A 76 1.73 29.37 12.34
C ALA A 76 3.13 29.99 12.24
N LEU A 77 3.98 29.50 11.33
CA LEU A 77 5.30 30.09 11.04
C LEU A 77 5.22 31.49 10.43
N GLU A 78 4.13 31.82 9.73
CA GLU A 78 3.85 33.18 9.23
C GLU A 78 3.28 34.12 10.32
N GLY A 79 3.09 33.63 11.55
CA GLY A 79 2.58 34.42 12.68
C GLY A 79 1.06 34.44 12.82
N ASP A 80 0.34 33.52 12.17
CA ASP A 80 -1.11 33.38 12.34
C ASP A 80 -1.46 32.81 13.73
N VAL A 81 -2.00 33.69 14.57
CA VAL A 81 -2.43 33.37 15.95
C VAL A 81 -3.55 32.33 15.99
N GLU A 82 -4.46 32.31 15.01
CA GLU A 82 -5.54 31.33 14.95
C GLU A 82 -4.99 29.94 14.60
N ALA A 83 -4.03 29.87 13.67
CA ALA A 83 -3.35 28.62 13.32
C ALA A 83 -2.58 28.06 14.52
N GLN A 84 -1.86 28.91 15.26
CA GLN A 84 -1.13 28.49 16.47
C GLN A 84 -2.07 28.00 17.58
N LYS A 85 -3.20 28.68 17.79
CA LYS A 85 -4.24 28.22 18.72
C LYS A 85 -4.79 26.85 18.32
N LYS A 86 -5.10 26.65 17.04
CA LYS A 86 -5.58 25.35 16.53
C LYS A 86 -4.55 24.24 16.74
N LEU A 87 -3.26 24.50 16.50
CA LEU A 87 -2.20 23.51 16.76
C LEU A 87 -2.16 23.08 18.23
N ASN A 88 -2.38 24.01 19.17
CA ASN A 88 -2.39 23.72 20.60
C ASN A 88 -3.65 22.98 21.08
N GLU A 89 -4.73 22.96 20.29
CA GLU A 89 -5.98 22.25 20.60
C GLU A 89 -5.99 20.80 20.09
N ILE A 90 -5.07 20.44 19.19
CA ILE A 90 -5.00 19.09 18.61
C ILE A 90 -4.30 18.15 19.60
N ASP A 91 -4.92 17.00 19.88
CA ASP A 91 -4.32 15.93 20.69
C ASP A 91 -3.02 15.41 20.07
N ASP A 92 -1.96 15.24 20.89
CA ASP A 92 -0.62 14.84 20.45
C ASP A 92 -0.60 13.59 19.56
N LEU A 93 -1.42 12.56 19.88
CA LEU A 93 -1.44 11.33 19.07
C LEU A 93 -1.96 11.61 17.66
N THR A 94 -2.97 12.47 17.56
CA THR A 94 -3.56 12.91 16.30
C THR A 94 -2.63 13.88 15.58
N HIS A 95 -1.96 14.73 16.34
CA HIS A 95 -1.05 15.77 15.86
C HIS A 95 0.15 15.21 15.10
N TYR A 96 0.71 14.12 15.62
CA TYR A 96 1.87 13.43 15.04
C TYR A 96 1.50 12.19 14.21
N GLY A 97 0.21 11.92 13.98
CA GLY A 97 -0.25 10.81 13.13
C GLY A 97 0.04 9.40 13.65
N LEU A 98 0.42 9.25 14.92
CA LEU A 98 0.92 7.99 15.49
C LEU A 98 -0.14 6.88 15.50
N ASP A 99 -1.41 7.24 15.62
CA ASP A 99 -2.53 6.30 15.63
C ASP A 99 -2.71 5.61 14.25
N ARG A 100 -2.62 6.39 13.16
CA ARG A 100 -2.70 5.91 11.77
C ARG A 100 -1.46 5.13 11.40
N ALA A 101 -0.28 5.66 11.74
CA ALA A 101 1.00 5.01 11.49
C ALA A 101 1.03 3.59 12.06
N LYS A 102 0.61 3.43 13.32
CA LYS A 102 0.56 2.10 13.98
C LYS A 102 -0.39 1.13 13.28
N LYS A 103 -1.57 1.60 12.84
CA LYS A 103 -2.54 0.78 12.10
C LYS A 103 -1.98 0.33 10.75
N ILE A 104 -1.35 1.24 10.00
CA ILE A 104 -0.72 0.95 8.70
C ILE A 104 0.39 -0.11 8.88
N ILE A 105 1.32 0.11 9.81
CA ILE A 105 2.43 -0.81 10.09
C ILE A 105 1.91 -2.19 10.47
N MET A 106 0.90 -2.25 11.34
CA MET A 106 0.28 -3.50 11.77
C MET A 106 -0.29 -4.28 10.58
N HIS A 107 -1.09 -3.64 9.72
CA HIS A 107 -1.68 -4.32 8.56
C HIS A 107 -0.63 -4.81 7.57
N ILE A 108 0.40 -4.01 7.32
CA ILE A 108 1.50 -4.40 6.42
C ILE A 108 2.24 -5.61 6.98
N ARG A 109 2.63 -5.59 8.25
CA ARG A 109 3.39 -6.69 8.86
C ARG A 109 2.59 -7.99 8.93
N LEU A 110 1.28 -7.90 9.22
CA LEU A 110 0.43 -9.08 9.38
C LEU A 110 -0.06 -9.66 8.05
N TYR A 111 -0.39 -8.82 7.07
CA TYR A 111 -1.09 -9.25 5.85
C TYR A 111 -0.27 -9.05 4.57
N PHE A 112 0.58 -8.03 4.51
CA PHE A 112 1.27 -7.62 3.28
C PHE A 112 2.79 -7.38 3.48
N PRO A 113 3.54 -8.38 3.98
CA PRO A 113 4.95 -8.20 4.31
C PRO A 113 5.82 -7.83 3.10
N ALA A 114 5.35 -8.05 1.88
CA ALA A 114 6.03 -7.61 0.66
C ALA A 114 6.17 -6.08 0.56
N LEU A 115 5.28 -5.30 1.17
CA LEU A 115 5.33 -3.82 1.22
C LEU A 115 6.36 -3.30 2.25
N SER A 116 7.34 -4.11 2.65
CA SER A 116 8.19 -3.80 3.81
C SER A 116 9.11 -2.60 3.59
N ARG A 117 9.60 -2.40 2.37
CA ARG A 117 10.63 -1.39 2.09
C ARG A 117 10.08 0.03 2.12
N VAL A 118 9.06 0.32 1.32
CA VAL A 118 8.55 1.69 1.17
C VAL A 118 7.92 2.21 2.46
N HIS A 119 7.17 1.38 3.19
CA HIS A 119 6.58 1.83 4.44
C HIS A 119 7.64 2.20 5.49
N GLN A 120 8.75 1.48 5.58
CA GLN A 120 9.83 1.82 6.52
C GLN A 120 10.45 3.18 6.20
N ILE A 121 10.66 3.47 4.92
CA ILE A 121 11.20 4.76 4.46
C ILE A 121 10.18 5.87 4.71
N LEU A 122 8.90 5.64 4.39
CA LEU A 122 7.80 6.55 4.69
C LEU A 122 7.74 6.92 6.17
N PHE A 123 7.76 5.96 7.09
CA PHE A 123 7.70 6.23 8.52
C PHE A 123 8.98 6.89 9.07
N ASN A 124 10.13 6.69 8.42
CA ASN A 124 11.32 7.45 8.75
C ASN A 124 11.19 8.93 8.32
N ALA A 125 10.63 9.18 7.13
CA ALA A 125 10.33 10.54 6.67
C ALA A 125 9.28 11.22 7.55
N GLU A 126 8.23 10.49 7.97
CA GLU A 126 7.21 10.99 8.89
C GLU A 126 7.82 11.34 10.26
N ARG A 127 8.72 10.49 10.78
CA ARG A 127 9.47 10.80 12.02
C ARG A 127 10.28 12.09 11.89
N HIS A 128 10.95 12.31 10.76
CA HIS A 128 11.70 13.54 10.52
C HIS A 128 10.77 14.76 10.48
N LEU A 129 9.63 14.67 9.77
CA LEU A 129 8.63 15.72 9.75
C LEU A 129 8.06 16.02 11.14
N ASN A 130 7.75 14.99 11.92
CA ASN A 130 7.24 15.14 13.29
C ASN A 130 8.26 15.83 14.22
N MET A 131 9.56 15.60 14.02
CA MET A 131 10.60 16.31 14.75
C MET A 131 10.61 17.81 14.41
N LEU A 132 10.50 18.18 13.14
CA LEU A 132 10.40 19.60 12.73
C LEU A 132 9.14 20.24 13.32
N ARG A 133 8.01 19.53 13.27
CA ARG A 133 6.73 19.94 13.87
C ARG A 133 6.83 20.19 15.37
N TYR A 134 7.54 19.31 16.08
CA TYR A 134 7.81 19.47 17.52
C TYR A 134 8.68 20.71 17.80
N GLN A 135 9.70 20.96 16.98
CA GLN A 135 10.54 22.16 17.10
C GLN A 135 9.72 23.45 16.92
N VAL A 136 8.82 23.49 15.94
CA VAL A 136 7.90 24.64 15.78
C VAL A 136 7.06 24.87 17.04
N ASN A 137 6.59 23.81 17.70
CA ASN A 137 5.80 23.93 18.93
C ASN A 137 6.65 24.30 20.16
N SER A 138 7.97 24.14 20.10
CA SER A 138 8.89 24.40 21.21
C SER A 138 9.54 25.79 21.13
N ASP A 139 9.00 26.68 20.29
CA ASP A 139 9.54 28.01 19.98
C ASP A 139 10.98 27.99 19.39
N ASP A 140 11.40 26.85 18.84
CA ASP A 140 12.65 26.77 18.08
C ASP A 140 12.44 27.36 16.67
N THR A 141 13.47 28.04 16.15
CA THR A 141 13.43 28.57 14.79
C THR A 141 13.54 27.43 13.78
N VAL A 142 12.43 27.05 13.16
CA VAL A 142 12.38 26.10 12.05
C VAL A 142 12.22 26.84 10.74
N ASP A 143 13.05 26.48 9.78
CA ASP A 143 12.92 26.98 8.41
C ASP A 143 11.66 26.41 7.74
N SER A 144 10.83 27.31 7.21
CA SER A 144 9.61 26.97 6.47
C SER A 144 9.92 26.11 5.24
N GLU A 145 11.08 26.32 4.60
CA GLU A 145 11.53 25.51 3.47
C GLU A 145 11.83 24.07 3.91
N ALA A 146 12.51 23.88 5.05
CA ALA A 146 12.77 22.56 5.61
C ALA A 146 11.47 21.79 5.92
N LEU A 147 10.47 22.47 6.48
CA LEU A 147 9.16 21.87 6.75
C LEU A 147 8.43 21.49 5.45
N LEU A 148 8.45 22.37 4.44
CA LEU A 148 7.87 22.12 3.12
C LEU A 148 8.54 20.91 2.44
N MET A 149 9.86 20.82 2.49
CA MET A 149 10.62 19.72 1.90
C MET A 149 10.33 18.39 2.61
N ALA A 150 10.30 18.38 3.94
CA ALA A 150 9.96 17.20 4.72
C ALA A 150 8.52 16.72 4.46
N SER A 151 7.55 17.65 4.43
CA SER A 151 6.16 17.36 4.09
C SER A 151 6.01 16.82 2.66
N GLY A 152 6.72 17.43 1.71
CA GLY A 152 6.76 16.98 0.31
C GLY A 152 7.35 15.58 0.15
N ASN A 153 8.39 15.25 0.91
CA ASN A 153 8.99 13.91 0.92
C ASN A 153 8.01 12.84 1.43
N VAL A 154 7.27 13.14 2.51
CA VAL A 154 6.20 12.26 2.99
C VAL A 154 5.13 12.05 1.90
N GLY A 155 4.70 13.13 1.24
CA GLY A 155 3.75 13.05 0.12
C GLY A 155 4.23 12.17 -1.04
N HIS A 156 5.50 12.32 -1.44
CA HIS A 156 6.13 11.48 -2.47
C HIS A 156 6.15 10.01 -2.07
N LEU A 157 6.58 9.69 -0.85
CA LEU A 157 6.65 8.32 -0.35
C LEU A 157 5.26 7.67 -0.24
N LEU A 158 4.23 8.44 0.10
CA LEU A 158 2.83 7.98 0.06
C LEU A 158 2.41 7.59 -1.36
N GLN A 159 2.74 8.42 -2.35
CA GLN A 159 2.43 8.13 -3.77
C GLN A 159 3.17 6.89 -4.27
N LEU A 160 4.43 6.71 -3.89
CA LEU A 160 5.19 5.50 -4.21
C LEU A 160 4.57 4.26 -3.59
N MET A 161 4.13 4.35 -2.34
CA MET A 161 3.48 3.25 -1.62
C MET A 161 2.13 2.88 -2.25
N GLU A 162 1.32 3.88 -2.61
CA GLU A 162 0.10 3.68 -3.39
C GLU A 162 0.40 2.99 -4.73
N SER A 163 1.40 3.46 -5.46
CA SER A 163 1.82 2.88 -6.73
C SER A 163 2.26 1.43 -6.56
N GLU A 164 3.00 1.10 -5.50
CA GLU A 164 3.41 -0.27 -5.19
C GLU A 164 2.22 -1.16 -4.87
N ILE A 165 1.24 -0.67 -4.11
CA ILE A 165 -0.01 -1.39 -3.81
C ILE A 165 -0.79 -1.67 -5.10
N ILE A 166 -0.99 -0.67 -5.95
CA ILE A 166 -1.76 -0.79 -7.19
C ILE A 166 -1.08 -1.76 -8.15
N ASN A 167 0.22 -1.58 -8.40
CA ASN A 167 0.97 -2.39 -9.37
C ASN A 167 1.09 -3.86 -8.93
N ASN A 168 1.07 -4.12 -7.62
CA ASN A 168 1.22 -5.46 -7.06
C ASN A 168 -0.09 -6.03 -6.50
N ARG A 169 -1.24 -5.39 -6.73
CA ARG A 169 -2.54 -5.78 -6.16
C ARG A 169 -2.81 -7.27 -6.28
N ASP A 170 -2.66 -7.83 -7.48
CA ASP A 170 -2.98 -9.24 -7.71
C ASP A 170 -2.01 -10.22 -7.00
N ILE A 171 -0.76 -9.78 -6.78
CA ILE A 171 0.24 -10.54 -6.00
C ILE A 171 -0.13 -10.49 -4.53
N LEU A 172 -0.44 -9.29 -4.02
CA LEU A 172 -0.82 -9.04 -2.63
C LEU A 172 -2.11 -9.80 -2.26
N LEU A 173 -3.06 -9.90 -3.18
CA LEU A 173 -4.33 -10.63 -2.99
C LEU A 173 -4.24 -12.13 -3.32
N LYS A 174 -3.07 -12.61 -3.76
CA LYS A 174 -2.83 -14.00 -4.21
C LYS A 174 -3.81 -14.45 -5.32
N THR A 175 -4.28 -13.51 -6.13
CA THR A 175 -5.25 -13.76 -7.21
C THR A 175 -4.57 -14.24 -8.49
N ASN A 176 -3.27 -13.98 -8.68
CA ASN A 176 -2.54 -14.33 -9.89
C ASN A 176 -2.60 -15.84 -10.23
N TRP A 177 -3.00 -16.16 -11.45
CA TRP A 177 -2.95 -17.51 -12.01
C TRP A 177 -1.59 -17.85 -12.62
N LEU A 178 -0.91 -16.83 -13.15
CA LEU A 178 0.44 -16.93 -13.71
C LEU A 178 1.47 -16.40 -12.72
N PRO A 179 2.71 -16.94 -12.71
CA PRO A 179 3.78 -16.39 -11.91
C PRO A 179 4.10 -14.97 -12.40
N ARG A 180 3.73 -13.98 -11.58
CA ARG A 180 4.15 -12.57 -11.75
C ARG A 180 5.11 -12.23 -10.62
N TRP A 181 6.18 -11.52 -10.98
CA TRP A 181 7.18 -11.05 -10.04
C TRP A 181 6.69 -9.79 -9.34
N TYR A 182 6.97 -9.70 -8.04
CA TYR A 182 6.68 -8.50 -7.27
C TYR A 182 7.56 -7.35 -7.75
N ARG A 183 6.93 -6.23 -8.11
CA ARG A 183 7.61 -5.01 -8.56
C ARG A 183 7.78 -4.07 -7.36
N ALA A 184 8.89 -4.25 -6.67
CA ALA A 184 9.27 -3.36 -5.57
C ALA A 184 9.67 -1.98 -6.10
N VAL A 185 9.46 -0.94 -5.28
CA VAL A 185 9.98 0.40 -5.57
C VAL A 185 11.51 0.41 -5.51
N THR A 186 12.14 0.99 -6.53
CA THR A 186 13.60 1.07 -6.64
C THR A 186 14.17 2.23 -5.84
N GLN A 187 15.48 2.18 -5.54
CA GLN A 187 16.15 3.29 -4.86
C GLN A 187 16.10 4.57 -5.70
N GLU A 188 16.25 4.44 -7.02
CA GLU A 188 16.12 5.57 -7.95
C GLU A 188 14.77 6.26 -7.86
N GLN A 189 13.67 5.52 -7.70
CA GLN A 189 12.34 6.11 -7.54
C GLN A 189 12.17 6.82 -6.18
N ILE A 190 12.85 6.33 -5.15
CA ILE A 190 12.88 6.97 -3.83
C ILE A 190 13.65 8.29 -3.92
N ASP A 191 14.82 8.28 -4.54
CA ASP A 191 15.73 9.42 -4.61
C ASP A 191 15.27 10.49 -5.62
N ASN A 192 14.61 10.07 -6.70
CA ASN A 192 14.10 10.94 -7.75
C ASN A 192 12.57 11.00 -7.71
N PRO A 193 11.98 11.95 -6.95
CA PRO A 193 10.56 12.19 -7.04
C PRO A 193 10.18 12.52 -8.48
N SER A 194 9.17 11.81 -9.00
CA SER A 194 8.60 12.14 -10.30
C SER A 194 8.18 13.61 -10.29
N PRO A 195 8.38 14.36 -11.38
CA PRO A 195 8.02 15.76 -11.43
C PRO A 195 6.56 15.91 -10.99
N ARG A 196 6.30 16.84 -10.06
CA ARG A 196 4.96 17.08 -9.53
C ARG A 196 4.01 17.22 -10.72
N PRO A 197 2.83 16.55 -10.73
CA PRO A 197 1.81 16.90 -11.71
C PRO A 197 1.60 18.41 -11.63
N GLU A 198 1.59 19.10 -12.77
CA GLU A 198 1.40 20.55 -12.83
C GLU A 198 0.15 20.89 -12.01
N GLY A 199 0.35 21.41 -10.80
CA GLY A 199 -0.75 21.81 -9.94
C GLY A 199 -1.53 22.93 -10.62
N PRO A 200 -2.78 23.20 -10.19
CA PRO A 200 -3.50 24.37 -10.68
C PRO A 200 -2.61 25.61 -10.50
N TYR A 201 -2.40 26.36 -11.58
CA TYR A 201 -1.61 27.59 -11.58
C TYR A 201 -2.09 28.48 -10.42
N ILE A 202 -1.29 28.58 -9.36
CA ILE A 202 -1.50 29.61 -8.35
C ILE A 202 -1.10 30.91 -9.04
N HIS A 203 -2.08 31.62 -9.60
CA HIS A 203 -1.89 33.00 -10.01
C HIS A 203 -1.31 33.72 -8.80
N LYS A 204 -0.04 34.15 -8.92
CA LYS A 204 0.55 35.09 -7.96
C LYS A 204 -0.46 36.22 -7.84
N ALA A 205 -1.05 36.38 -6.65
CA ALA A 205 -1.97 37.47 -6.39
C ALA A 205 -1.26 38.76 -6.83
N GLN A 206 -1.84 39.47 -7.80
CA GLN A 206 -1.29 40.74 -8.22
C GLN A 206 -1.17 41.62 -6.97
N PRO A 207 -0.01 42.24 -6.72
CA PRO A 207 0.10 43.17 -5.61
C PRO A 207 -0.98 44.24 -5.79
N SER A 208 -1.86 44.34 -4.79
CA SER A 208 -2.85 45.40 -4.70
C SER A 208 -2.11 46.72 -4.88
N LYS A 209 -2.35 47.39 -6.01
CA LYS A 209 -1.89 48.77 -6.19
C LYS A 209 -2.66 49.60 -5.18
N GLY A 210 -1.99 49.93 -4.08
CA GLY A 210 -2.52 50.86 -3.07
C GLY A 210 -3.06 52.12 -3.75
N LYS A 211 -4.30 52.45 -3.42
CA LYS A 211 -4.88 53.78 -3.63
C LYS A 211 -4.85 54.51 -2.29
#